data_AF-A0AAV1XIY1-F1
#
_entry.id   AF-A0AAV1XIY1-F1
#
_cell.length_a   1.000
_cell.length_b   1.000
_cell.length_c   1.000
_cell.angle_alpha   90.00
_cell.angle_beta   90.00
_cell.angle_gamma   90.00
#
_symmetry.space_group_name_H-M   'P 1'
#
loop_
_entity.id
_entity.type
_entity.pdbx_description
1 polymer ?
#
loop_
_entity_poly.entity_id
_entity_poly.type
_entity_poly.pdbx_seq_one_letter_code
_entity_poly.pdbx_strand_id
1 'polypeptide(L)'
;MECNKDEAIRAKEIAEKKFAAKDIFGAKKFALKAQNLYPKLEGISQLITTFDIYISTKNRINGEVDWYSILGMDRFVDENTLRKQYRKLALELHPDKNKSIGAHGAFILISEAWKILSDKGKRVAYDEKINAREPKVSTNKGASLSAENNTSSCASTEQKKAPKEHDAFSSFCSADPYEIENLIQEVLEEEKRKRGERKAARMKHLRMFCLCSWTR
;
A
#
# COMPACT_ATOMS: atom_id res chain seq x y z
N MET A 1 0.73 -29.87 -20.61
CA MET A 1 1.34 -29.39 -19.36
C MET A 1 0.87 -27.96 -19.07
N GLU A 2 -0.42 -27.77 -18.77
CA GLU A 2 -0.99 -26.45 -18.43
C GLU A 2 -1.53 -26.39 -16.99
N CYS A 3 -1.47 -27.51 -16.25
CA CYS A 3 -2.04 -27.65 -14.90
C CYS A 3 -1.51 -26.64 -13.88
N ASN A 4 -0.25 -26.17 -14.01
CA ASN A 4 0.33 -25.22 -13.05
C ASN A 4 -0.23 -23.81 -13.20
N LYS A 5 -0.64 -23.42 -14.42
CA LYS A 5 -1.27 -22.11 -14.67
C LYS A 5 -2.66 -22.06 -14.08
N ASP A 6 -3.45 -23.13 -14.29
CA ASP A 6 -4.80 -23.20 -13.75
C ASP A 6 -4.81 -23.27 -12.23
N GLU A 7 -3.86 -23.99 -11.61
CA GLU A 7 -3.73 -23.99 -10.16
C GLU A 7 -3.33 -22.61 -9.61
N ALA A 8 -2.42 -21.90 -10.27
CA ALA A 8 -2.05 -20.53 -9.89
C ALA A 8 -3.25 -19.57 -9.98
N ILE A 9 -4.08 -19.69 -11.02
CA ILE A 9 -5.31 -18.90 -11.17
C ILE A 9 -6.29 -19.21 -10.04
N ARG A 10 -6.53 -20.50 -9.73
CA ARG A 10 -7.39 -20.90 -8.60
C ARG A 10 -6.86 -20.36 -7.27
N ALA A 11 -5.56 -20.43 -7.03
CA ALA A 11 -4.93 -19.88 -5.82
C ALA A 11 -5.12 -18.36 -5.71
N LYS A 12 -4.95 -17.62 -6.81
CA LYS A 12 -5.22 -16.18 -6.90
C LYS A 12 -6.69 -15.86 -6.57
N GLU A 13 -7.64 -16.59 -7.14
CA GLU A 13 -9.07 -16.40 -6.85
C GLU A 13 -9.42 -16.65 -5.37
N ILE A 14 -8.81 -17.67 -4.75
CA ILE A 14 -8.98 -17.94 -3.32
C ILE A 14 -8.42 -16.78 -2.49
N ALA A 15 -7.27 -16.21 -2.88
CA ALA A 15 -6.71 -15.04 -2.21
C ALA A 15 -7.67 -13.85 -2.25
N GLU A 16 -8.29 -13.57 -3.40
CA GLU A 16 -9.30 -12.50 -3.52
C GLU A 16 -10.54 -12.76 -2.64
N LYS A 17 -11.03 -14.01 -2.60
CA LYS A 17 -12.16 -14.39 -1.74
C LYS A 17 -11.82 -14.19 -0.25
N LYS A 18 -10.61 -14.57 0.16
CA LYS A 18 -10.13 -14.37 1.54
C LYS A 18 -9.98 -12.91 1.91
N PHE A 19 -9.49 -12.10 0.99
CA PHE A 19 -9.42 -10.66 1.18
C PHE A 19 -10.82 -10.06 1.37
N ALA A 20 -11.80 -10.48 0.57
CA ALA A 20 -13.20 -10.07 0.75
C ALA A 20 -13.81 -10.53 2.08
N ALA A 21 -13.32 -11.65 2.63
CA ALA A 21 -13.67 -12.16 3.97
C ALA A 21 -12.89 -11.48 5.11
N LYS A 22 -12.11 -10.42 4.83
CA LYS A 22 -11.25 -9.69 5.78
C LYS A 22 -10.07 -10.51 6.37
N ASP A 23 -9.84 -11.74 5.89
CA ASP A 23 -8.68 -12.58 6.22
C ASP A 23 -7.49 -12.22 5.32
N ILE A 24 -6.77 -11.15 5.68
CA ILE A 24 -5.65 -10.61 4.90
C ILE A 24 -4.42 -11.52 4.96
N PHE A 25 -4.14 -12.11 6.12
CA PHE A 25 -3.01 -13.03 6.28
C PHE A 25 -3.21 -14.31 5.47
N GLY A 26 -4.43 -14.87 5.49
CA GLY A 26 -4.79 -15.96 4.62
C GLY A 26 -4.65 -15.58 3.15
N ALA A 27 -5.16 -14.41 2.75
CA ALA A 27 -5.04 -13.93 1.38
C ALA A 27 -3.58 -13.88 0.89
N LYS A 28 -2.66 -13.35 1.71
CA LYS A 28 -1.21 -13.32 1.42
C LYS A 28 -0.63 -14.72 1.19
N LYS A 29 -0.96 -15.70 2.04
CA LYS A 29 -0.47 -17.09 1.88
C LYS A 29 -0.87 -17.68 0.52
N PHE A 30 -2.12 -17.46 0.10
CA PHE A 30 -2.59 -17.96 -1.19
C PHE A 30 -1.99 -17.20 -2.38
N ALA A 31 -1.75 -15.88 -2.23
CA ALA A 31 -1.03 -15.11 -3.25
C ALA A 31 0.42 -15.58 -3.43
N LEU A 32 1.13 -15.87 -2.33
CA LEU A 32 2.48 -16.45 -2.37
C LEU A 32 2.47 -17.85 -3.00
N LYS A 33 1.46 -18.68 -2.68
CA LYS A 33 1.29 -19.98 -3.35
C LYS A 33 1.14 -19.80 -4.87
N ALA A 34 0.31 -18.85 -5.30
CA ALA A 34 0.12 -18.55 -6.72
C ALA A 34 1.44 -18.10 -7.39
N GLN A 35 2.23 -17.26 -6.71
CA GLN A 35 3.53 -16.78 -7.19
C GLN A 35 4.52 -17.93 -7.40
N ASN A 36 4.58 -18.87 -6.45
CA ASN A 36 5.48 -20.02 -6.52
C ASN A 36 5.08 -20.99 -7.64
N LEU A 37 3.78 -21.14 -7.91
CA LEU A 37 3.29 -21.99 -9.00
C LEU A 37 3.57 -21.36 -10.37
N TYR A 38 3.29 -20.06 -10.52
CA TYR A 38 3.51 -19.36 -11.79
C TYR A 38 3.83 -17.88 -11.56
N PRO A 39 5.11 -17.48 -11.47
CA PRO A 39 5.51 -16.09 -11.21
C PRO A 39 5.23 -15.16 -12.40
N LYS A 40 5.04 -15.72 -13.60
CA LYS A 40 4.66 -14.98 -14.82
C LYS A 40 3.17 -14.66 -14.90
N LEU A 41 2.36 -15.05 -13.91
CA LEU A 41 0.93 -14.74 -13.92
C LEU A 41 0.72 -13.24 -13.73
N GLU A 42 -0.17 -12.66 -14.53
CA GLU A 42 -0.51 -11.25 -14.45
C GLU A 42 -1.12 -10.86 -13.09
N GLY A 43 -0.60 -9.79 -12.50
CA GLY A 43 -1.18 -9.18 -11.31
C GLY A 43 -0.80 -9.81 -9.97
N ILE A 44 -0.04 -10.92 -9.93
CA ILE A 44 0.32 -11.58 -8.66
C ILE A 44 1.20 -10.68 -7.81
N SER A 45 2.26 -10.10 -8.39
CA SER A 45 3.19 -9.25 -7.65
C SER A 45 2.45 -8.10 -6.98
N GLN A 46 1.55 -7.46 -7.72
CA GLN A 46 0.81 -6.32 -7.22
C GLN A 46 -0.22 -6.71 -6.17
N LEU A 47 -0.80 -7.90 -6.27
CA LEU A 47 -1.68 -8.44 -5.24
C LEU A 47 -0.93 -8.64 -3.91
N ILE A 48 0.30 -9.17 -3.98
CA ILE A 48 1.16 -9.34 -2.79
C ILE A 48 1.49 -7.98 -2.18
N THR A 49 1.97 -7.03 -2.99
CA THR A 49 2.28 -5.66 -2.53
C THR A 49 1.07 -5.00 -1.87
N THR A 50 -0.11 -5.16 -2.47
CA THR A 50 -1.38 -4.64 -1.92
C THR A 50 -1.66 -5.24 -0.53
N PHE A 51 -1.55 -6.56 -0.40
CA PHE A 51 -1.77 -7.23 0.90
C PHE A 51 -0.74 -6.85 1.95
N ASP A 52 0.52 -6.66 1.57
CA ASP A 52 1.58 -6.22 2.48
C ASP A 52 1.26 -4.86 3.08
N ILE A 53 0.80 -3.91 2.26
CA ILE A 53 0.37 -2.59 2.72
C ILE A 53 -0.80 -2.70 3.70
N TYR A 54 -1.81 -3.50 3.38
CA TYR A 54 -2.95 -3.71 4.27
C TYR A 54 -2.60 -4.45 5.57
N ILE A 55 -1.55 -5.26 5.59
CA ILE A 55 -1.04 -5.87 6.82
C ILE A 55 -0.30 -4.80 7.63
N SER A 56 0.53 -3.98 6.99
CA SER A 56 1.24 -2.88 7.65
C SER A 56 0.30 -1.86 8.28
N THR A 57 -0.84 -1.53 7.67
CA THR A 57 -1.82 -0.61 8.28
C THR A 57 -2.48 -1.16 9.54
N LYS A 58 -2.65 -2.49 9.64
CA LYS A 58 -3.17 -3.14 10.84
C LYS A 58 -2.16 -3.11 11.99
N ASN A 59 -0.87 -3.07 11.68
CA ASN A 59 0.19 -2.99 12.66
C ASN A 59 0.34 -1.53 13.11
N ARG A 60 -0.25 -1.21 14.27
CA ARG A 60 -0.19 0.12 14.87
C ARG A 60 0.86 0.17 15.97
N ILE A 61 1.67 1.21 15.98
CA ILE A 61 2.64 1.48 17.04
C ILE A 61 2.05 2.58 17.92
N ASN A 62 1.90 2.31 19.22
CA ASN A 62 1.37 3.28 20.20
C ASN A 62 0.00 3.89 19.84
N GLY A 63 -0.85 3.09 19.18
CA GLY A 63 -2.19 3.48 18.73
C GLY A 63 -2.21 4.22 17.38
N GLU A 64 -1.05 4.48 16.80
CA GLU A 64 -0.89 5.22 15.54
C GLU A 64 -0.47 4.30 14.40
N VAL A 65 -0.82 4.71 13.19
CA VAL A 65 -0.45 3.98 11.97
C VAL A 65 1.04 4.18 11.70
N ASP A 66 1.75 3.10 11.44
CA ASP A 66 3.16 3.16 11.07
C ASP A 66 3.36 3.44 9.56
N TRP A 67 3.67 4.69 9.23
CA TRP A 67 3.88 5.13 7.85
C TRP A 67 5.16 4.56 7.24
N TYR A 68 6.16 4.23 8.06
CA TYR A 68 7.40 3.60 7.57
C TYR A 68 7.14 2.14 7.17
N SER A 69 6.41 1.39 8.01
CA SER A 69 6.00 0.02 7.71
C SER A 69 5.09 -0.10 6.49
N ILE A 70 4.24 0.90 6.21
CA ILE A 70 3.41 0.93 4.99
C ILE A 70 4.25 0.99 3.72
N LEU A 71 5.35 1.75 3.74
CA LEU A 71 6.29 1.81 2.62
C LEU A 71 7.28 0.62 2.60
N GLY A 72 7.26 -0.21 3.65
CA GLY A 72 8.19 -1.32 3.84
C GLY A 72 9.62 -0.86 4.13
N MET A 73 9.77 0.29 4.79
CA MET A 73 11.06 0.87 5.14
C MET A 73 11.22 0.97 6.66
N ASP A 74 12.47 1.03 7.11
CA ASP A 74 12.78 1.27 8.51
C ASP A 74 12.73 2.78 8.86
N ARG A 75 12.64 3.10 10.15
CA ARG A 75 12.54 4.48 10.65
C ARG A 75 13.82 5.28 10.40
N PHE A 76 14.98 4.63 10.37
CA PHE A 76 16.29 5.28 10.20
C PHE A 76 16.71 5.47 8.73
N VAL A 77 15.76 5.35 7.80
CA VAL A 77 16.05 5.35 6.36
C VAL A 77 16.24 6.76 5.79
N ASP A 78 17.21 6.90 4.88
CA ASP A 78 17.48 8.16 4.18
C ASP A 78 16.28 8.64 3.34
N GLU A 79 16.18 9.96 3.18
CA GLU A 79 15.15 10.59 2.35
C GLU A 79 15.24 10.16 0.87
N ASN A 80 16.46 9.93 0.38
CA ASN A 80 16.70 9.48 -0.99
C ASN A 80 16.14 8.08 -1.25
N THR A 81 16.35 7.15 -0.31
CA THR A 81 15.82 5.79 -0.36
C THR A 81 14.31 5.78 -0.21
N LEU A 82 13.76 6.62 0.68
CA LEU A 82 12.32 6.80 0.84
C LEU A 82 11.66 7.22 -0.48
N ARG A 83 12.23 8.24 -1.16
CA ARG A 83 11.73 8.72 -2.46
C ARG A 83 11.83 7.67 -3.56
N LYS A 84 12.89 6.86 -3.56
CA LYS A 84 13.02 5.73 -4.50
C LYS A 84 11.95 4.68 -4.25
N GLN A 85 11.70 4.33 -3.00
CA GLN A 85 10.71 3.33 -2.64
C GLN A 85 9.28 3.77 -2.97
N TYR A 86 8.92 5.00 -2.63
CA TYR A 86 7.62 5.57 -3.00
C TYR A 86 7.37 5.48 -4.51
N ARG A 87 8.36 5.87 -5.34
CA ARG A 87 8.23 5.80 -6.81
C ARG A 87 8.03 4.37 -7.31
N LYS A 88 8.73 3.39 -6.74
CA LYS A 88 8.55 1.97 -7.09
C LYS A 88 7.11 1.52 -6.78
N LEU A 89 6.66 1.76 -5.56
CA LEU A 89 5.31 1.37 -5.12
C LEU A 89 4.21 2.09 -5.91
N ALA A 90 4.38 3.38 -6.21
CA ALA A 90 3.42 4.14 -7.01
C ALA A 90 3.30 3.61 -8.44
N LEU A 91 4.41 3.20 -9.07
CA LEU A 91 4.40 2.58 -10.40
C LEU A 91 3.78 1.20 -10.37
N GLU A 92 4.09 0.43 -9.32
CA GLU A 92 3.52 -0.90 -9.13
C GLU A 92 2.03 -0.84 -8.91
N LEU A 93 1.51 0.10 -8.12
CA LEU A 93 0.11 0.21 -7.68
C LEU A 93 -0.75 1.18 -8.49
N HIS A 94 -0.23 1.69 -9.59
CA HIS A 94 -0.95 2.64 -10.42
C HIS A 94 -2.27 2.05 -10.94
N PRO A 95 -3.41 2.76 -10.83
CA PRO A 95 -4.73 2.23 -11.18
C PRO A 95 -4.88 1.85 -12.66
N ASP A 96 -4.07 2.43 -13.55
CA ASP A 96 -4.05 2.07 -14.98
C ASP A 96 -3.46 0.67 -15.23
N LYS A 97 -2.38 0.35 -14.53
CA LYS A 97 -1.66 -0.92 -14.70
C LYS A 97 -2.28 -2.04 -13.86
N ASN A 98 -2.89 -1.69 -12.73
CA ASN A 98 -3.40 -2.66 -11.77
C ASN A 98 -4.92 -2.71 -11.71
N LYS A 99 -5.45 -3.87 -12.11
CA LYS A 99 -6.86 -4.23 -11.91
C LYS A 99 -7.05 -5.17 -10.71
N SER A 100 -6.10 -5.22 -9.77
CA SER A 100 -6.20 -6.05 -8.57
C SER A 100 -7.13 -5.44 -7.52
N ILE A 101 -7.75 -6.29 -6.71
CA ILE A 101 -8.67 -5.84 -5.67
C ILE A 101 -7.94 -5.02 -4.60
N GLY A 102 -8.50 -3.87 -4.22
CA GLY A 102 -7.91 -3.02 -3.17
C GLY A 102 -6.65 -2.23 -3.59
N ALA A 103 -6.23 -2.29 -4.86
CA ALA A 103 -5.04 -1.55 -5.33
C ALA A 103 -5.18 -0.04 -5.13
N HIS A 104 -6.38 0.51 -5.38
CA HIS A 104 -6.65 1.93 -5.18
C HIS A 104 -6.51 2.36 -3.72
N GLY A 105 -7.07 1.57 -2.79
CA GLY A 105 -6.93 1.85 -1.35
C GLY A 105 -5.48 1.80 -0.88
N ALA A 106 -4.72 0.79 -1.34
CA ALA A 106 -3.28 0.72 -1.06
C ALA A 106 -2.50 1.92 -1.62
N PHE A 107 -2.86 2.43 -2.81
CA PHE A 107 -2.23 3.61 -3.39
C PHE A 107 -2.50 4.89 -2.58
N ILE A 108 -3.71 5.05 -2.06
CA ILE A 108 -4.07 6.17 -1.17
C ILE A 108 -3.20 6.15 0.09
N LEU A 109 -3.11 4.98 0.73
CA LEU A 109 -2.28 4.79 1.94
C LEU A 109 -0.80 5.15 1.72
N ILE A 110 -0.23 4.74 0.59
CA ILE A 110 1.14 5.10 0.21
C ILE A 110 1.30 6.61 -0.01
N SER A 111 0.30 7.23 -0.63
CA SER A 111 0.31 8.67 -0.89
C SER A 111 0.24 9.48 0.40
N GLU A 112 -0.55 9.04 1.38
CA GLU A 112 -0.63 9.64 2.72
C GLU A 112 0.67 9.47 3.50
N ALA A 113 1.25 8.26 3.50
CA ALA A 113 2.56 8.01 4.09
C ALA A 113 3.61 8.98 3.53
N TRP A 114 3.62 9.15 2.21
CA TRP A 114 4.53 10.09 1.55
C TRP A 114 4.28 11.55 1.92
N LYS A 115 3.03 12.00 2.06
CA LYS A 115 2.72 13.38 2.48
C LYS A 115 3.30 13.73 3.85
N ILE A 116 3.34 12.77 4.77
CA ILE A 116 3.87 12.96 6.12
C ILE A 116 5.38 12.84 6.11
N LEU A 117 5.92 11.81 5.46
CA LEU A 117 7.34 11.51 5.50
C LEU A 117 8.17 12.38 4.57
N SER A 118 7.62 12.94 3.48
CA SER A 118 8.37 13.78 2.53
C SER A 118 8.86 15.09 3.15
N ASP A 119 8.09 15.66 4.07
CA ASP A 119 8.39 16.95 4.69
C ASP A 119 9.10 16.73 6.03
N LYS A 120 10.29 17.32 6.19
CA LYS A 120 11.13 17.09 7.38
C LYS A 120 10.44 17.54 8.65
N GLY A 121 9.69 18.66 8.62
CA GLY A 121 8.96 19.14 9.78
C GLY A 121 7.84 18.18 10.22
N LYS A 122 7.08 17.64 9.26
CA LYS A 122 6.01 16.68 9.53
C LYS A 122 6.55 15.33 10.00
N ARG A 123 7.69 14.91 9.44
CA ARG A 123 8.38 13.69 9.85
C ARG A 123 8.83 13.76 11.31
N VAL A 124 9.46 14.86 11.71
CA VAL A 124 9.89 15.07 13.11
C VAL A 124 8.70 15.05 14.05
N ALA A 125 7.62 15.79 13.74
CA ALA A 125 6.41 15.80 14.56
C ALA A 125 5.77 14.39 14.68
N TYR A 126 5.83 13.59 13.62
CA TYR A 126 5.37 12.20 13.63
C TYR A 126 6.26 11.29 14.50
N ASP A 127 7.58 11.39 14.35
CA ASP A 127 8.53 10.61 15.15
C ASP A 127 8.43 10.95 16.64
N GLU A 128 8.27 12.24 16.98
CA GLU A 128 8.01 12.70 18.36
C GLU A 128 6.73 12.09 18.92
N LYS A 129 5.64 12.08 18.14
CA LYS A 129 4.35 11.56 18.56
C LYS A 129 4.38 10.05 18.84
N ILE A 130 5.11 9.28 18.04
CA ILE A 130 5.31 7.85 18.28
C ILE A 130 6.18 7.63 19.53
N ASN A 131 7.29 8.35 19.66
CA ASN A 131 8.22 8.16 20.77
C ASN A 131 7.67 8.67 22.12
N ALA A 132 6.81 9.68 22.11
CA ALA A 132 6.23 10.27 23.32
C ALA A 132 5.31 9.33 24.11
N ARG A 133 4.82 8.26 23.48
CA ARG A 133 3.95 7.25 24.11
C ARG A 133 4.67 5.98 24.55
N GLU A 134 5.96 5.85 24.27
CA GLU A 134 6.73 4.75 24.84
C GLU A 134 6.93 5.00 26.34
N PRO A 135 6.51 4.07 27.23
CA PRO A 135 6.97 4.13 28.60
C PRO A 135 8.49 3.95 28.52
N LYS A 136 9.25 4.99 28.88
CA LYS A 136 10.71 4.92 28.95
C LYS A 136 11.07 3.72 29.83
N VAL A 137 11.49 2.61 29.22
CA VAL A 137 12.23 1.58 29.91
C VAL A 137 13.51 2.25 30.37
N SER A 138 13.58 2.50 31.67
CA SER A 138 14.71 3.09 32.34
C SER A 138 15.96 2.24 32.06
N THR A 139 16.85 2.82 31.28
CA THR A 139 18.27 2.48 31.21
C THR A 139 18.88 2.42 32.61
N ASN A 140 19.51 1.30 32.97
CA ASN A 140 20.58 1.30 33.95
C ASN A 140 21.89 1.66 33.23
N LYS A 141 22.48 2.79 33.67
CA LYS A 141 23.76 3.34 33.23
C LYS A 141 24.93 2.40 33.60
N GLY A 142 25.85 2.22 32.65
CA GLY A 142 27.27 1.95 32.89
C GLY A 142 28.07 3.01 32.13
N ALA A 143 28.79 3.84 32.87
CA ALA A 143 29.55 4.99 32.36
C ALA A 143 30.86 4.59 31.67
N SER A 144 31.35 5.41 30.74
CA SER A 144 32.77 5.80 30.61
C SER A 144 32.91 7.03 29.71
N LEU A 145 33.81 7.93 30.12
CA LEU A 145 34.14 9.24 29.54
C LEU A 145 35.29 9.15 28.52
N SER A 146 35.30 10.04 27.53
CA SER A 146 36.47 10.80 26.98
C SER A 146 35.98 11.52 25.71
N ALA A 147 35.91 12.85 25.66
CA ALA A 147 36.99 13.86 25.59
C ALA A 147 37.51 14.10 24.15
N GLU A 148 37.22 15.32 23.67
CA GLU A 148 38.03 16.20 22.80
C GLU A 148 37.87 16.22 21.26
N ASN A 149 37.33 17.38 20.82
CA ASN A 149 37.84 18.33 19.82
C ASN A 149 38.17 17.86 18.39
N ASN A 150 37.52 18.48 17.40
CA ASN A 150 38.18 19.45 16.52
C ASN A 150 37.21 20.20 15.59
N THR A 151 37.51 21.49 15.46
CA THR A 151 36.98 22.48 14.54
C THR A 151 37.34 22.17 13.08
N SER A 152 36.40 22.36 12.15
CA SER A 152 36.73 22.89 10.80
C SER A 152 35.49 23.45 10.10
N SER A 153 35.78 24.51 9.36
CA SER A 153 34.94 25.51 8.72
C SER A 153 34.35 25.12 7.36
N CYS A 154 33.60 26.08 6.79
CA CYS A 154 33.38 26.37 5.36
C CYS A 154 32.21 25.61 4.70
N ALA A 155 31.51 26.13 3.70
CA ALA A 155 31.24 27.48 3.18
C ALA A 155 30.09 27.29 2.18
N SER A 156 29.40 28.39 1.91
CA SER A 156 28.30 28.59 0.98
C SER A 156 28.42 27.84 -0.36
N THR A 157 27.32 27.30 -0.89
CA THR A 157 26.97 27.45 -2.32
C THR A 157 25.47 27.29 -2.49
N GLU A 158 24.93 28.28 -3.20
CA GLU A 158 23.53 28.57 -3.48
C GLU A 158 23.14 28.01 -4.86
N GLN A 159 21.83 28.03 -5.17
CA GLN A 159 21.22 27.85 -6.51
C GLN A 159 20.98 26.38 -6.95
N LYS A 160 19.85 25.97 -7.57
CA LYS A 160 18.81 26.66 -8.34
C LYS A 160 17.53 25.79 -8.45
N LYS A 161 16.40 26.47 -8.56
CA LYS A 161 15.00 26.02 -8.79
C LYS A 161 14.75 25.65 -10.26
N ALA A 162 13.97 24.60 -10.55
CA ALA A 162 13.25 24.36 -11.82
C ALA A 162 12.16 23.25 -11.64
N PRO A 163 11.14 23.10 -12.51
CA PRO A 163 9.74 23.36 -12.16
C PRO A 163 8.82 22.11 -12.11
N LYS A 164 7.58 22.38 -11.69
CA LYS A 164 6.48 21.49 -11.34
C LYS A 164 5.90 20.72 -12.53
N GLU A 165 5.68 19.43 -12.33
CA GLU A 165 4.60 18.66 -12.97
C GLU A 165 4.00 17.71 -11.91
N HIS A 166 3.14 18.23 -11.01
CA HIS A 166 2.28 17.35 -10.21
C HIS A 166 0.92 17.99 -9.86
N ASP A 167 0.41 18.85 -10.72
CA ASP A 167 -0.85 19.58 -10.46
C ASP A 167 -2.02 18.94 -11.22
N ALA A 168 -2.36 17.70 -10.86
CA ALA A 168 -3.67 17.11 -11.22
C ALA A 168 -4.21 16.07 -10.23
N PHE A 169 -3.39 15.54 -9.30
CA PHE A 169 -3.83 14.55 -8.31
C PHE A 169 -3.96 15.14 -6.89
N SER A 170 -3.47 16.37 -6.66
CA SER A 170 -3.39 17.01 -5.35
C SER A 170 -4.72 17.62 -4.85
N SER A 171 -5.81 17.54 -5.61
CA SER A 171 -7.08 18.18 -5.25
C SER A 171 -8.05 17.29 -4.46
N PHE A 172 -7.74 16.00 -4.21
CA PHE A 172 -8.73 15.08 -3.66
C PHE A 172 -8.57 14.67 -2.19
N CYS A 173 -7.51 15.05 -1.47
CA CYS A 173 -7.29 14.47 -0.14
C CYS A 173 -6.85 15.49 0.90
N SER A 174 -7.84 16.26 1.38
CA SER A 174 -7.93 16.75 2.75
C SER A 174 -8.98 15.88 3.43
N ALA A 175 -8.60 14.99 4.34
CA ALA A 175 -9.54 14.06 4.98
C ALA A 175 -8.90 13.39 6.21
N ASP A 176 -9.68 13.28 7.27
CA ASP A 176 -9.29 12.89 8.62
C ASP A 176 -8.83 11.42 8.74
N PRO A 177 -8.03 11.05 9.77
CA PRO A 177 -7.53 9.68 9.99
C PRO A 177 -8.61 8.56 10.08
N TYR A 178 -9.90 8.90 10.24
CA TYR A 178 -11.02 7.95 10.26
C TYR A 178 -11.72 7.77 8.89
N GLU A 179 -11.43 8.63 7.92
CA GLU A 179 -12.04 8.59 6.58
C GLU A 179 -11.44 7.47 5.70
N ILE A 180 -10.20 7.06 6.00
CA ILE A 180 -9.45 6.05 5.25
C ILE A 180 -10.01 4.63 5.42
N GLU A 181 -10.42 4.25 6.63
CA GLU A 181 -11.05 2.93 6.87
C GLU A 181 -12.44 2.84 6.23
N ASN A 182 -13.19 3.94 6.21
CA ASN A 182 -14.49 4.03 5.54
C ASN A 182 -14.33 4.04 4.01
N LEU A 183 -13.34 4.76 3.48
CA LEU A 183 -13.03 4.77 2.05
C LEU A 183 -12.56 3.40 1.54
N ILE A 184 -11.81 2.65 2.36
CA ILE A 184 -11.44 1.26 2.06
C ILE A 184 -12.69 0.35 2.06
N GLN A 185 -13.61 0.51 3.00
CA GLN A 185 -14.88 -0.25 3.03
C GLN A 185 -15.78 0.10 1.83
N GLU A 186 -15.90 1.38 1.50
CA GLU A 186 -16.72 1.89 0.40
C GLU A 186 -16.17 1.47 -0.97
N VAL A 187 -14.85 1.57 -1.19
CA VAL A 187 -14.20 1.06 -2.43
C VAL A 187 -14.37 -0.46 -2.56
N LEU A 188 -14.34 -1.21 -1.44
CA LEU A 188 -14.58 -2.66 -1.45
C LEU A 188 -16.04 -3.01 -1.70
N GLU A 189 -16.98 -2.18 -1.25
CA GLU A 189 -18.42 -2.34 -1.49
C GLU A 189 -18.82 -1.92 -2.91
N GLU A 190 -18.22 -0.87 -3.45
CA GLU A 190 -18.36 -0.51 -4.86
C GLU A 190 -17.84 -1.58 -5.81
N GLU A 191 -16.70 -2.20 -5.50
CA GLU A 191 -16.16 -3.34 -6.26
C GLU A 191 -17.10 -4.55 -6.22
N LYS A 192 -17.70 -4.85 -5.06
CA LYS A 192 -18.75 -5.88 -4.93
C LYS A 192 -19.96 -5.54 -5.78
N ARG A 193 -20.39 -4.27 -5.81
CA ARG A 193 -21.50 -3.78 -6.63
C ARG A 193 -21.20 -3.91 -8.12
N LYS A 194 -20.04 -3.44 -8.58
CA LYS A 194 -19.59 -3.53 -9.99
C LYS A 194 -19.40 -4.97 -10.46
N ARG A 195 -18.91 -5.89 -9.60
CA ARG A 195 -18.86 -7.34 -9.91
C ARG A 195 -20.24 -7.96 -9.97
N GLY A 196 -21.16 -7.56 -9.10
CA GLY A 196 -22.56 -7.97 -9.12
C GLY A 196 -23.25 -7.56 -10.43
N GLU A 197 -23.05 -6.31 -10.84
CA GLU A 197 -23.59 -5.75 -12.10
C GLU A 197 -23.00 -6.44 -13.34
N ARG A 198 -21.69 -6.69 -13.38
CA ARG A 198 -21.05 -7.44 -14.48
C ARG A 198 -21.55 -8.88 -14.57
N LYS A 199 -21.75 -9.55 -13.42
CA LYS A 199 -22.35 -10.90 -13.37
C LYS A 199 -23.81 -10.89 -13.81
N ALA A 200 -24.59 -9.91 -13.36
CA ALA A 200 -25.99 -9.73 -13.76
C ALA A 200 -26.11 -9.41 -15.26
N ALA A 201 -25.23 -8.57 -15.81
CA ALA A 201 -25.18 -8.26 -17.24
C ALA A 201 -24.83 -9.49 -18.08
N ARG A 202 -23.84 -10.28 -17.64
CA ARG A 202 -23.46 -11.55 -18.30
C ARG A 202 -24.59 -12.58 -18.25
N MET A 203 -25.36 -12.63 -17.15
CA MET A 203 -26.51 -13.52 -16.99
C MET A 203 -27.73 -13.07 -17.81
N LYS A 204 -27.95 -11.75 -17.94
CA LYS A 204 -28.94 -11.16 -18.86
C LYS A 204 -28.59 -11.46 -20.33
N HIS A 205 -27.34 -11.32 -20.72
CA HIS A 205 -26.87 -11.65 -22.07
C HIS A 205 -27.01 -13.15 -22.37
N LEU A 206 -26.73 -14.03 -21.39
CA LEU A 206 -26.92 -15.47 -21.53
C LEU A 206 -28.41 -15.86 -21.63
N ARG A 207 -29.28 -15.20 -20.85
CA ARG A 207 -30.75 -15.34 -20.99
C ARG A 207 -31.24 -14.86 -22.37
N MET A 208 -30.72 -13.75 -22.87
CA MET A 208 -31.08 -13.20 -24.19
C MET A 208 -30.63 -14.12 -25.33
N PHE A 209 -29.45 -14.73 -25.22
CA PHE A 209 -28.99 -15.78 -26.13
C PHE A 209 -29.86 -17.05 -26.08
N CYS A 210 -30.31 -17.46 -24.90
CA CYS A 210 -31.20 -18.63 -24.75
C CYS A 210 -32.59 -18.37 -25.34
N LEU A 211 -33.12 -17.15 -25.19
CA LEU A 211 -34.41 -16.73 -25.78
C LEU A 211 -34.37 -16.61 -27.32
N CYS A 212 -33.23 -16.20 -27.91
CA CYS A 212 -33.05 -16.22 -29.37
C CYS A 212 -32.90 -17.63 -29.95
N SER A 213 -32.45 -18.61 -29.18
CA SER A 213 -32.28 -19.99 -29.64
C SER A 213 -33.57 -20.83 -29.55
N TRP A 214 -34.62 -20.30 -28.92
CA TRP A 214 -35.92 -20.99 -28.75
C TRP A 214 -37.02 -20.46 -29.70
N THR A 215 -36.71 -19.45 -30.51
CA THR A 215 -37.62 -18.83 -31.50
C THR A 215 -37.23 -19.13 -32.96
N ARG A 216 -36.48 -20.21 -33.20
CA ARG A 216 -36.12 -20.73 -34.52
C ARG A 216 -36.35 -22.24 -34.55
#